data_AF-A0A3C0WAQ4-F1
#
_entry.id   AF-A0A3C0WAQ4-F1
#
_cell.length_a   1.000
_cell.length_b   1.000
_cell.length_c   1.000
_cell.angle_alpha   90.00
_cell.angle_beta   90.00
_cell.angle_gamma   90.00
#
_symmetry.space_group_name_H-M   'P 1'
#
loop_
_entity.id
_entity.type
_entity.pdbx_description
1 polymer ?
#
loop_
_entity_poly.entity_id
_entity_poly.type
_entity_poly.pdbx_seq_one_letter_code
_entity_poly.pdbx_strand_id
1 'polypeptide(L)'
;ENTGVLAVTHLYSPTIVRFGALWMALLAFCPKFNALCGSIPQAVLGGVGILLYGMVTSTGIRTLVDNHVDFSQPRNLCIAAAILILGVGGAAITLGTITLSGMAFAAIAGIILHFVLPGREKI
;
A
#
# COMPACT_ATOMS: atom_id res chain seq x y z
N GLU A 1 -2.97 3.14 6.85
CA GLU A 1 -4.09 3.45 7.75
C GLU A 1 -3.64 4.20 9.00
N ASN A 2 -2.76 3.61 9.82
CA ASN A 2 -2.38 4.12 11.13
C ASN A 2 -1.82 5.56 11.10
N THR A 3 -1.02 5.92 10.09
CA THR A 3 -0.48 7.28 9.92
C THR A 3 -1.57 8.35 9.84
N GLY A 4 -2.75 8.03 9.30
CA GLY A 4 -3.88 8.95 9.24
C GLY A 4 -4.49 9.22 10.62
N VAL A 5 -4.56 8.20 11.49
CA VAL A 5 -5.01 8.36 12.88
C VAL A 5 -4.04 9.23 13.67
N LEU A 6 -2.72 9.05 13.46
CA LEU A 6 -1.71 9.91 14.09
C LEU A 6 -1.83 11.37 13.62
N ALA A 7 -2.17 11.60 12.35
CA ALA A 7 -2.36 12.94 11.79
C ALA A 7 -3.56 13.69 12.37
N VAL A 8 -4.64 12.99 12.75
CA VAL A 8 -5.84 13.60 13.35
C VAL A 8 -5.72 13.73 14.87
N THR A 9 -5.15 12.74 15.54
CA THR A 9 -5.04 12.72 17.01
C THR A 9 -3.85 13.53 17.53
N HIS A 10 -2.89 13.88 16.67
CA HIS A 10 -1.61 14.52 17.03
C HIS A 10 -0.80 13.78 18.10
N LEU A 11 -1.07 12.48 18.29
CA LEU A 11 -0.39 11.62 19.27
C LEU A 11 0.67 10.77 18.56
N TYR A 12 1.88 11.33 18.43
CA TYR A 12 3.01 10.67 17.75
C TYR A 12 3.90 9.82 18.66
N SER A 13 3.51 9.62 19.92
CA SER A 13 4.33 8.87 20.88
C SER A 13 4.34 7.37 20.54
N PRO A 14 5.52 6.75 20.30
CA PRO A 14 5.63 5.31 20.02
C PRO A 14 5.16 4.45 21.20
N THR A 15 5.17 5.00 22.41
CA THR A 15 4.68 4.32 23.61
C THR A 15 3.17 4.03 23.50
N ILE A 16 2.39 4.93 22.91
CA ILE A 16 0.94 4.75 22.73
C ILE A 16 0.66 3.59 21.78
N VAL A 17 1.44 3.49 20.70
CA VAL A 17 1.34 2.39 19.72
C VAL A 17 1.68 1.05 20.38
N ARG A 18 2.70 1.01 21.25
CA ARG A 18 3.08 -0.21 22.00
C ARG A 18 1.97 -0.66 22.95
N PHE A 19 1.36 0.27 23.69
CA PHE A 19 0.22 -0.07 24.55
C PHE A 19 -0.99 -0.56 23.75
N GLY A 20 -1.27 0.06 22.59
CA GLY A 20 -2.30 -0.42 21.67
C GLY A 20 -2.04 -1.84 21.18
N ALA A 21 -0.82 -2.15 20.76
CA ALA A 21 -0.43 -3.50 20.35
C ALA A 21 -0.57 -4.53 21.48
N LEU A 22 -0.16 -4.18 22.70
CA LEU A 22 -0.33 -5.04 23.88
C LEU A 22 -1.81 -5.30 24.18
N TRP A 23 -2.66 -4.26 24.11
CA TRP A 23 -4.11 -4.40 24.26
C TRP A 23 -4.72 -5.30 23.19
N MET A 24 -4.35 -5.14 21.92
CA MET A 24 -4.82 -6.00 20.84
C MET A 24 -4.38 -7.45 21.05
N ALA A 25 -3.14 -7.68 21.49
CA ALA A 25 -2.65 -9.01 21.79
C ALA A 25 -3.46 -9.69 22.91
N LEU A 26 -3.79 -8.96 23.98
CA LEU A 26 -4.64 -9.47 25.06
C LEU A 26 -6.07 -9.78 24.59
N LEU A 27 -6.67 -8.89 23.80
CA LEU A 27 -8.03 -9.07 23.26
C LEU A 27 -8.11 -10.24 22.27
N ALA A 28 -7.04 -10.54 21.54
CA ALA A 28 -6.99 -11.68 20.62
C ALA A 28 -7.19 -13.04 21.32
N PHE A 29 -6.83 -13.15 22.61
CA PHE A 29 -7.06 -14.37 23.41
C PHE A 29 -8.46 -14.43 24.02
N CYS A 30 -9.27 -13.37 23.93
CA CYS A 30 -10.61 -13.34 24.50
C CYS A 30 -11.64 -13.97 23.54
N PRO A 31 -12.25 -15.13 23.88
CA PRO A 31 -13.16 -15.83 22.97
C PRO A 31 -14.44 -15.05 22.67
N LYS A 32 -14.94 -14.27 23.65
CA LYS A 32 -16.13 -13.42 23.48
C LYS A 32 -15.88 -12.30 22.47
N PHE A 33 -14.69 -11.71 22.49
CA PHE A 33 -14.31 -10.68 21.53
C PHE A 33 -14.18 -11.27 20.12
N ASN A 34 -13.56 -12.45 19.98
CA ASN A 34 -13.47 -13.13 18.70
C ASN A 34 -14.85 -13.49 18.12
N ALA A 35 -15.79 -13.93 18.96
CA ALA A 35 -17.17 -14.20 18.55
C ALA A 35 -17.90 -12.94 18.06
N LEU A 36 -17.65 -11.79 18.72
CA LEU A 36 -18.17 -10.50 18.27
C LEU A 36 -17.60 -10.11 16.89
N CYS A 37 -16.28 -10.24 16.69
CA CYS A 37 -15.66 -9.98 15.40
C CYS A 37 -16.18 -10.93 14.30
N GLY A 38 -16.40 -12.21 14.64
CA GLY A 38 -16.99 -13.19 13.73
C GLY A 38 -18.47 -12.93 13.40
N SER A 39 -19.19 -12.15 14.22
CA SER A 39 -20.57 -11.75 13.95
C SER A 39 -20.70 -10.66 12.88
N ILE A 40 -19.59 -10.04 12.46
CA ILE A 40 -19.59 -8.97 11.46
C ILE A 40 -19.93 -9.55 10.08
N PRO A 41 -20.97 -9.02 9.39
CA PRO A 41 -21.32 -9.50 8.05
C PRO A 41 -20.19 -9.32 7.03
N GLN A 42 -20.02 -10.31 6.14
CA GLN A 42 -18.99 -10.26 5.10
C GLN A 42 -19.14 -9.05 4.17
N ALA A 43 -20.37 -8.59 3.91
CA ALA A 43 -20.62 -7.38 3.13
C ALA A 43 -19.99 -6.12 3.76
N VAL A 44 -20.00 -6.02 5.10
CA VAL A 44 -19.39 -4.88 5.82
C VAL A 44 -17.88 -4.98 5.78
N LEU A 45 -17.31 -6.18 6.00
CA LEU A 45 -15.86 -6.40 5.91
C LEU A 45 -15.34 -6.09 4.50
N GLY A 46 -16.09 -6.47 3.45
CA GLY A 46 -15.77 -6.11 2.07
C GLY A 46 -15.81 -4.60 1.84
N GLY A 47 -16.85 -3.91 2.33
CA GLY A 47 -16.97 -2.45 2.22
C GLY A 47 -15.82 -1.70 2.92
N VAL A 48 -15.49 -2.08 4.15
CA VAL A 48 -14.34 -1.52 4.88
C VAL A 48 -13.04 -1.82 4.15
N GLY A 49 -12.86 -3.04 3.62
CA GLY A 49 -11.70 -3.41 2.84
C GLY A 49 -11.49 -2.51 1.62
N ILE A 50 -12.54 -2.27 0.83
CA ILE A 50 -12.48 -1.37 -0.34
C ILE A 50 -12.06 0.04 0.08
N LEU A 51 -12.62 0.58 1.16
CA LEU A 51 -12.26 1.91 1.66
C LEU A 51 -10.80 1.98 2.12
N LEU A 52 -10.34 0.99 2.89
CA LEU A 52 -8.97 0.97 3.41
C LEU A 52 -7.93 0.83 2.29
N TYR A 53 -8.12 -0.12 1.36
CA TYR A 53 -7.23 -0.28 0.20
C TYR A 53 -7.30 0.92 -0.76
N GLY A 54 -8.50 1.52 -0.91
CA GLY A 54 -8.70 2.76 -1.66
C GLY A 54 -7.88 3.91 -1.07
N MET A 55 -7.95 4.13 0.23
CA MET A 55 -7.17 5.18 0.91
C MET A 55 -5.66 4.97 0.79
N VAL A 56 -5.17 3.73 0.84
CA VAL A 56 -3.75 3.42 0.61
C VAL A 56 -3.33 3.82 -0.80
N THR A 57 -4.13 3.44 -1.80
CA THR A 57 -3.89 3.82 -3.21
C THR A 57 -3.91 5.35 -3.39
N SER A 58 -4.90 6.03 -2.82
CA SER A 58 -5.01 7.50 -2.87
C SER A 58 -3.81 8.19 -2.20
N THR A 59 -3.27 7.62 -1.12
CA THR A 59 -2.04 8.14 -0.48
C THR A 59 -0.81 8.00 -1.39
N GLY A 60 -0.73 6.91 -2.16
CA GLY A 60 0.30 6.75 -3.19
C GLY A 60 0.19 7.81 -4.29
N ILE A 61 -1.01 8.06 -4.80
CA ILE A 61 -1.26 9.13 -5.79
C ILE A 61 -0.91 10.50 -5.21
N ARG A 62 -1.35 10.78 -3.97
CA ARG A 62 -1.01 12.02 -3.26
C ARG A 62 0.50 12.21 -3.17
N THR A 63 1.26 11.14 -2.90
CA THR A 63 2.73 11.22 -2.85
C THR A 63 3.32 11.67 -4.18
N LEU A 64 2.78 11.22 -5.32
CA LEU A 64 3.24 11.66 -6.65
C LEU A 64 2.97 13.15 -6.88
N VAL A 65 1.81 13.64 -6.42
CA VAL A 65 1.41 15.05 -6.51
C VAL A 65 2.27 15.92 -5.58
N ASP A 66 2.43 15.51 -4.32
CA ASP A 66 3.21 16.24 -3.30
C ASP A 66 4.71 16.32 -3.69
N ASN A 67 5.22 15.35 -4.46
CA ASN A 67 6.58 15.38 -5.03
C ASN A 67 6.66 16.05 -6.42
N HIS A 68 5.57 16.69 -6.89
CA HIS A 68 5.53 17.39 -8.18
C HIS A 68 6.01 16.55 -9.38
N VAL A 69 5.64 15.26 -9.44
CA VAL A 69 6.03 14.40 -10.56
C VAL A 69 5.44 14.91 -11.87
N ASP A 70 6.32 15.30 -12.81
CA ASP A 70 5.93 15.78 -14.13
C ASP A 70 5.57 14.60 -15.06
N PHE A 71 4.28 14.45 -15.35
CA PHE A 71 3.74 13.46 -16.29
C PHE A 71 3.72 13.91 -17.75
N SER A 72 4.07 15.17 -18.05
CA SER A 72 4.33 15.62 -19.43
C SER A 72 5.64 15.03 -19.96
N GLN A 73 6.56 14.64 -19.07
CA GLN A 73 7.75 13.90 -19.47
C GLN A 73 7.37 12.46 -19.85
N PRO A 74 7.64 12.02 -21.10
CA PRO A 74 7.27 10.68 -21.57
C PRO A 74 7.93 9.57 -20.75
N ARG A 75 9.09 9.84 -20.15
CA ARG A 75 9.80 8.94 -19.24
C ARG A 75 8.95 8.58 -18.02
N ASN A 76 8.47 9.58 -17.29
CA ASN A 76 7.72 9.39 -16.04
C ASN A 76 6.36 8.75 -16.33
N LEU A 77 5.72 9.17 -17.43
CA LEU A 77 4.46 8.58 -17.90
C LEU A 77 4.63 7.09 -18.25
N CYS A 78 5.71 6.73 -18.95
CA CYS A 78 6.00 5.33 -19.30
C CYS A 78 6.25 4.47 -18.07
N ILE A 79 7.03 4.96 -17.09
CA ILE A 79 7.30 4.24 -15.84
C ILE A 79 6.00 4.00 -15.07
N ALA A 80 5.18 5.04 -14.89
CA ALA A 80 3.91 4.92 -14.18
C ALA A 80 2.93 3.96 -14.89
N ALA A 81 2.82 4.05 -16.22
CA ALA A 81 1.96 3.18 -17.01
C ALA A 81 2.40 1.71 -16.89
N ALA A 82 3.70 1.43 -16.95
CA ALA A 82 4.23 0.08 -16.78
C ALA A 82 3.93 -0.48 -15.38
N ILE A 83 4.16 0.30 -14.32
CA ILE A 83 3.86 -0.13 -12.94
C ILE A 83 2.36 -0.40 -12.77
N LEU A 84 1.49 0.46 -13.32
CA LEU A 84 0.04 0.30 -13.25
C LEU A 84 -0.43 -0.98 -13.97
N ILE A 85 0.01 -1.20 -15.21
CA ILE A 85 -0.40 -2.39 -15.98
C ILE A 85 0.14 -3.67 -15.34
N LEU A 86 1.41 -3.69 -14.93
CA LEU A 86 2.00 -4.89 -14.32
C LEU A 86 1.39 -5.19 -12.95
N GLY A 87 1.11 -4.15 -12.15
CA GLY A 87 0.56 -4.29 -10.80
C GLY A 87 -0.92 -4.66 -10.80
N VAL A 88 -1.75 -3.87 -11.48
CA VAL A 88 -3.21 -4.05 -11.54
C VAL A 88 -3.59 -5.21 -12.46
N GLY A 89 -2.86 -5.39 -13.56
CA GLY A 89 -3.09 -6.48 -14.52
C GLY A 89 -2.70 -7.86 -14.01
N GLY A 90 -2.18 -7.98 -12.78
CA GLY A 90 -1.87 -9.26 -12.17
C GLY A 90 -0.72 -10.00 -12.84
N ALA A 91 0.21 -9.27 -13.47
CA ALA A 91 1.36 -9.88 -14.10
C ALA A 91 2.19 -10.65 -13.07
N ALA A 92 2.61 -11.85 -13.44
CA ALA A 92 3.44 -12.69 -12.60
C ALA A 92 4.52 -13.35 -13.45
N ILE A 93 5.72 -13.44 -12.88
CA ILE A 93 6.85 -14.15 -13.47
C ILE A 93 7.31 -15.24 -12.51
N THR A 94 7.51 -16.43 -13.05
CA THR A 94 7.97 -17.59 -12.30
C THR A 94 9.41 -17.88 -12.71
N LEU A 95 10.34 -17.72 -11.79
CA LEU A 95 11.77 -18.01 -11.96
C LEU A 95 12.12 -19.21 -11.09
N GLY A 96 12.06 -20.41 -11.68
CA GLY A 96 12.29 -21.67 -10.96
C GLY A 96 11.25 -21.87 -9.86
N THR A 97 11.69 -21.86 -8.60
CA THR A 97 10.83 -22.00 -7.42
C THR A 97 10.27 -20.69 -6.87
N ILE A 98 10.68 -19.53 -7.41
CA ILE A 98 10.24 -18.22 -6.92
C ILE A 98 9.23 -17.62 -7.89
N THR A 99 8.03 -17.33 -7.40
CA THR A 99 6.99 -16.60 -8.14
C THR A 99 6.94 -15.16 -7.66
N LEU A 100 7.24 -14.21 -8.55
CA LEU A 100 7.00 -12.79 -8.30
C LEU A 100 5.67 -12.41 -8.95
N SER A 101 4.71 -11.97 -8.16
CA SER A 101 3.37 -11.63 -8.63
C SER A 101 2.93 -10.23 -8.22
N GLY A 102 2.09 -9.64 -9.07
CA GLY A 102 1.37 -8.39 -8.80
C GLY A 102 2.29 -7.24 -8.41
N MET A 103 2.07 -6.70 -7.20
CA MET A 103 2.77 -5.50 -6.71
C MET A 103 4.29 -5.66 -6.63
N ALA A 104 4.78 -6.84 -6.22
CA ALA A 104 6.22 -7.07 -6.08
C ALA A 104 6.93 -7.03 -7.44
N PHE A 105 6.34 -7.67 -8.44
CA PHE A 105 6.87 -7.65 -9.81
C PHE A 105 6.80 -6.24 -10.41
N ALA A 106 5.67 -5.55 -10.24
CA ALA A 106 5.49 -4.18 -10.73
C ALA A 106 6.50 -3.19 -10.13
N ALA A 107 6.78 -3.28 -8.83
CA ALA A 107 7.75 -2.42 -8.16
C ALA A 107 9.17 -2.64 -8.71
N ILE A 108 9.59 -3.90 -8.86
CA ILE A 108 10.92 -4.24 -9.41
C ILE A 108 11.03 -3.77 -10.86
N ALA A 109 10.02 -4.04 -11.68
CA ALA A 109 9.98 -3.56 -13.06
C ALA A 109 10.06 -2.02 -13.14
N GLY A 110 9.34 -1.31 -12.26
CA GLY A 110 9.39 0.14 -12.16
C GLY A 110 10.79 0.68 -11.80
N ILE A 111 11.45 0.05 -10.83
CA ILE A 111 12.83 0.39 -10.44
C ILE A 111 13.79 0.17 -11.61
N ILE A 112 13.70 -0.99 -12.27
CA ILE A 112 14.53 -1.31 -13.44
C ILE A 112 14.30 -0.28 -14.55
N LEU A 113 13.04 0.03 -14.85
CA LEU A 113 12.69 0.96 -15.91
C LEU A 113 13.15 2.40 -15.60
N HIS A 114 13.09 2.80 -14.33
CA HIS A 114 13.68 4.06 -13.86
C HIS A 114 15.20 4.11 -14.12
N PHE A 115 15.92 3.01 -13.90
CA PHE A 115 17.35 2.93 -14.20
C PHE A 115 17.66 2.87 -15.70
N VAL A 116 16.89 2.13 -16.48
CA VAL A 116 17.17 1.93 -17.92
C VAL A 116 16.82 3.17 -18.74
N LEU A 117 15.76 3.90 -18.40
CA LEU A 117 15.32 5.04 -19.20
C LEU A 117 16.26 6.26 -19.07
N PRO A 118 16.77 6.81 -20.19
CA PRO A 118 17.61 8.01 -20.21
C PRO A 118 16.80 9.28 -19.92
N GLY A 119 17.48 10.38 -19.55
CA GLY A 119 16.84 11.65 -19.20
C GLY A 119 16.48 11.77 -17.71
N ARG A 120 17.34 11.28 -16.81
CA ARG A 120 17.18 11.50 -15.37
C ARG A 120 17.47 12.96 -15.04
N GLU A 121 16.57 13.63 -14.35
CA GLU A 121 16.90 14.86 -13.64
C GLU A 121 18.00 14.56 -12.61
N LYS A 122 19.07 15.36 -12.61
CA LYS A 122 20.12 15.25 -11.60
C LYS A 122 19.51 15.71 -10.28
N ILE A 123 19.47 14.80 -9.32
CA ILE A 123 19.10 15.04 -7.91
C ILE A 123 20.02 16.11 -7.33
#